data_AF-F3G041-F1
#
_entry.id   AF-F3G041-F1
#
_cell.length_a   1.000
_cell.length_b   1.000
_cell.length_c   1.000
_cell.angle_alpha   90.00
_cell.angle_beta   90.00
_cell.angle_gamma   90.00
#
_symmetry.space_group_name_H-M   'P 1'
#
loop_
_entity.id
_entity.type
_entity.pdbx_description
1 polymer ?
#
loop_
_entity_poly.entity_id
_entity_poly.type
_entity_poly.pdbx_seq_one_letter_code
_entity_poly.pdbx_strand_id
1 'polypeptide(L)' 'RLTELLGHEHASLVLAQRCSGVSAPTPLFSALLNYRHT' A
#
# COMPACT_ATOMS: atom_id res chain seq x y z
N ARG A 1 3.62 11.00 13.39
CA ARG A 1 2.41 10.16 13.36
C ARG A 1 2.08 9.58 11.98
N LEU A 2 1.95 10.36 10.88
CA LEU A 2 1.85 9.78 9.52
C LEU A 2 3.24 9.57 8.88
N THR A 3 4.18 10.45 9.18
CA THR A 3 5.58 10.42 8.74
C THR A 3 6.34 9.17 9.18
N GLU A 4 5.90 8.48 10.24
CA GLU A 4 6.49 7.22 10.72
C GLU A 4 6.20 6.05 9.77
N LEU A 5 5.15 6.15 8.95
CA LEU A 5 4.83 5.16 7.92
C LEU A 5 5.79 5.25 6.74
N LEU A 6 6.52 6.37 6.59
CA LEU A 6 7.54 6.53 5.56
C LEU A 6 8.68 5.50 5.72
N GLY A 7 8.97 5.07 6.96
CA GLY A 7 9.94 3.99 7.21
C GLY A 7 9.53 2.64 6.62
N HIS A 8 8.26 2.46 6.24
CA HIS A 8 7.70 1.25 5.65
C HIS A 8 7.34 1.43 4.16
N GLU A 9 7.87 2.47 3.51
CA GLU A 9 7.61 2.83 2.11
C GLU A 9 7.78 1.68 1.11
N HIS A 10 8.71 0.76 1.40
CA HIS A 10 9.02 -0.36 0.53
C HIS A 10 8.25 -1.65 0.86
N ALA A 11 7.04 -1.52 1.44
CA ALA A 11 6.16 -2.67 1.61
C ALA A 11 5.50 -3.07 0.29
N SER A 12 5.66 -4.34 -0.12
CA SER A 12 5.00 -4.85 -1.32
C SER A 12 3.47 -4.85 -1.16
N LEU A 13 2.77 -4.17 -2.07
CA LEU A 13 1.31 -4.13 -2.11
C LEU A 13 0.69 -5.54 -2.23
N VAL A 14 1.37 -6.46 -2.91
CA VAL A 14 0.93 -7.87 -3.03
C VAL A 14 0.98 -8.57 -1.67
N LEU A 15 2.00 -8.31 -0.86
CA LEU A 15 2.09 -8.87 0.50
C LEU A 15 0.99 -8.29 1.39
N ALA A 16 0.76 -6.97 1.32
CA ALA A 16 -0.33 -6.31 2.05
C ALA A 16 -1.70 -6.90 1.68
N GLN A 17 -1.97 -7.09 0.38
CA GLN A 17 -3.21 -7.72 -0.10
C GLN A 17 -3.41 -9.12 0.50
N ARG A 18 -2.38 -9.97 0.48
CA ARG A 18 -2.46 -11.34 1.01
C ARG A 18 -2.70 -11.40 2.51
N CYS A 19 -2.13 -10.47 3.27
CA CYS A 19 -2.27 -10.44 4.73
C CYS A 19 -3.52 -9.68 5.22
N SER A 20 -4.26 -9.04 4.31
CA SER A 20 -5.37 -8.14 4.68
C SER A 20 -6.67 -8.82 5.11
N GLY A 21 -6.86 -10.10 4.78
CA GLY A 21 -8.16 -10.78 4.94
C GLY A 21 -9.26 -10.30 3.99
N VAL A 22 -8.98 -9.36 3.08
CA VAL A 22 -9.92 -8.92 2.04
C VAL A 22 -10.00 -9.98 0.95
N SER A 23 -11.23 -10.42 0.66
CA SER A 23 -11.47 -11.41 -0.40
C SER A 23 -11.01 -10.88 -1.75
N ALA A 24 -10.19 -11.65 -2.45
CA ALA A 24 -9.91 -11.37 -3.86
C ALA A 24 -11.21 -11.46 -4.69
N PRO A 25 -11.39 -10.65 -5.74
CA PRO A 25 -10.42 -9.71 -6.33
C PRO A 25 -10.52 -8.26 -5.81
N THR A 26 -11.16 -8.03 -4.66
CA THR A 26 -11.40 -6.66 -4.16
C THR A 26 -10.08 -5.93 -3.85
N PRO A 27 -9.83 -4.74 -4.42
CA PRO A 27 -8.60 -3.99 -4.18
C PRO A 27 -8.59 -3.36 -2.78
N LEU A 28 -7.41 -3.28 -2.16
CA LEU A 28 -7.23 -2.59 -0.87
C LEU A 28 -7.32 -1.06 -0.95
N PHE A 29 -6.97 -0.49 -2.10
CA PHE A 29 -6.97 0.95 -2.31
C PHE A 29 -7.80 1.27 -3.55
N SER A 30 -8.63 2.30 -3.47
CA SER A 30 -9.40 2.82 -4.60
C SER A 30 -8.63 3.87 -5.42
N ALA A 31 -7.58 4.46 -4.85
CA ALA A 31 -6.72 5.46 -5.49
C ALA A 31 -5.27 5.34 -4.99
N LEU A 32 -4.31 5.67 -5.86
CA LEU A 32 -2.88 5.70 -5.56
C LEU A 32 -2.27 7.02 -6.04
N LEU A 33 -1.44 7.65 -5.21
CA LEU A 33 -0.65 8.81 -5.60
C LEU A 33 0.70 8.34 -6.15
N ASN A 34 0.93 8.54 -7.44
CA ASN A 34 2.21 8.22 -8.08
C ASN A 34 3.11 9.46 -8.11
N TYR A 35 3.83 9.71 -7.03
CA TYR A 35 4.83 10.77 -6.97
C TYR A 35 6.19 10.27 -7.48
N ARG A 36 6.75 10.95 -8.47
CA ARG A 36 8.11 10.74 -8.95
C ARG A 36 8.85 12.07 -8.81
N HIS A 37 9.90 12.09 -7.99
CA HIS A 37 10.81 13.22 -7.93
C HIS A 37 11.84 13.06 -9.07
N THR A 38 11.95 14.07 -9.93
CA THR A 38 12.94 14.11 -11.03
C THR A 38 14.20 14.84 -10.60
#